data_AF-A0A0D0QB21-F1
#
_entry.id   AF-A0A0D0QB21-F1
#
_cell.length_a   1.000
_cell.length_b   1.000
_cell.length_c   1.000
_cell.angle_alpha   90.00
_cell.angle_beta   90.00
_cell.angle_gamma   90.00
#
_symmetry.space_group_name_H-M   'P 1'
#
loop_
_entity.id
_entity.type
_entity.pdbx_description
1 polymer ?
#
loop_
_entity_poly.entity_id
_entity_poly.type
_entity_poly.pdbx_seq_one_letter_code
_entity_poly.pdbx_strand_id
1 'polypeptide(L)'
;MRMPDAEFEAILTRAAEEGAKRALADVGLDGDEAALDIRDLRSLVDCIRLVRRTAMQTAVRMITTGVMLALLAGIAIKLKIFGSGP
;
A
#
# COMPACT_ATOMS: atom_id res chain seq x y z
N MET A 1 31.60 44.58 13.15
CA MET A 1 31.23 43.72 14.29
C MET A 1 31.41 42.28 13.83
N ARG A 2 32.38 41.55 14.39
CA ARG A 2 32.55 40.12 14.09
C ARG A 2 31.73 39.37 15.13
N MET A 3 30.64 38.76 14.68
CA MET A 3 29.81 37.94 15.55
C MET A 3 30.66 36.74 16.01
N PRO A 4 30.66 36.39 17.30
CA PRO A 4 31.31 35.18 17.78
C PRO A 4 30.72 33.95 17.08
N ASP A 5 31.56 33.01 16.66
CA ASP A 5 31.12 31.82 15.91
C ASP A 5 30.03 31.02 16.67
N ALA A 6 30.14 30.96 18.00
CA ALA A 6 29.14 30.30 18.85
C ALA A 6 27.75 30.96 18.80
N GLU A 7 27.70 32.28 18.68
CA GLU A 7 26.44 33.02 18.60
C GLU A 7 25.82 32.84 17.22
N PHE A 8 26.63 32.80 16.16
CA PHE A 8 26.19 32.49 14.81
C PHE A 8 25.60 31.07 14.70
N GLU A 9 26.30 30.07 15.24
CA GLU A 9 25.82 28.68 15.33
C GLU A 9 24.49 28.56 16.11
N ALA A 10 24.33 29.32 17.19
CA ALA A 10 23.08 29.36 17.94
C ALA A 10 21.91 29.91 17.10
N ILE A 11 22.13 30.98 16.34
CA ILE A 11 21.10 31.53 15.43
C ILE A 11 20.75 30.53 14.33
N LEU A 12 21.76 29.89 13.72
CA LEU A 12 21.54 28.87 12.68
C LEU A 12 20.74 27.68 13.22
N THR A 13 21.09 27.19 14.41
CA THR A 13 20.39 26.08 15.06
C THR A 13 18.91 26.42 15.28
N ARG A 14 18.62 27.62 15.79
CA ARG A 14 17.23 28.05 16.02
C ARG A 14 16.46 28.23 14.73
N ALA A 15 17.07 28.81 13.69
CA ALA A 15 16.43 28.93 12.38
C ALA A 15 16.11 27.56 11.76
N ALA A 16 17.02 26.59 11.90
CA ALA A 16 16.82 25.23 11.44
C ALA A 16 15.72 24.51 12.22
N GLU A 17 15.70 24.65 13.55
CA GLU A 17 14.66 24.07 14.40
C GLU A 17 13.27 24.64 14.08
N GLU A 18 13.18 25.95 13.90
CA GLU A 18 11.92 26.62 13.55
C GLU A 18 11.45 26.23 12.14
N GLY A 19 12.38 26.12 11.18
CA GLY A 19 12.10 25.63 9.83
C GLY A 19 11.60 24.20 9.82
N ALA A 20 12.20 23.32 10.64
CA ALA A 20 11.77 21.93 10.78
C ALA A 20 10.37 21.83 11.39
N LYS A 21 10.09 22.59 12.46
CA LYS A 21 8.75 22.65 13.08
C LYS A 21 7.69 23.11 12.10
N ARG A 22 7.99 24.16 11.33
CA ARG A 22 7.07 24.69 10.32
C ARG A 22 6.80 23.70 9.19
N ALA A 23 7.84 23.01 8.71
CA ALA A 23 7.69 21.97 7.70
C ALA A 23 6.84 20.79 8.20
N LEU A 24 6.98 20.39 9.47
CA LEU A 24 6.14 19.36 10.09
C LEU A 24 4.69 19.84 10.23
N ALA A 25 4.45 21.08 10.62
CA ALA A 25 3.11 21.67 10.70
C ALA A 25 2.43 21.76 9.33
N ASP A 26 3.16 22.14 8.27
CA ASP A 26 2.63 22.22 6.90
C ASP A 26 2.11 20.87 6.37
N VAL A 27 2.65 19.76 6.88
CA VAL A 27 2.17 18.39 6.56
C VAL A 27 1.26 17.79 7.64
N GLY A 28 0.88 18.57 8.66
CA GLY A 28 -0.01 18.15 9.75
C GLY A 28 0.62 17.17 10.76
N LEU A 29 1.95 17.21 10.90
CA LEU A 29 2.73 16.32 11.77
C LEU A 29 3.35 17.06 12.98
N ASP A 30 2.72 18.11 13.46
CA ASP A 30 3.15 18.98 14.56
C ASP A 30 2.58 18.60 15.94
N GLY A 31 1.61 17.67 15.99
CA GLY A 31 1.01 17.18 17.24
C GLY A 31 1.68 15.93 17.81
N ASP A 32 1.53 15.70 19.11
CA ASP A 32 2.06 14.51 19.80
C ASP A 32 1.46 13.19 19.28
N GLU A 33 0.25 13.24 18.71
CA GLU A 33 -0.42 12.09 18.07
C GLU A 33 0.11 11.77 16.67
N ALA A 34 0.83 12.70 16.01
CA ALA A 34 1.32 12.53 14.65
C ALA A 34 2.25 11.32 14.51
N ALA A 35 3.07 11.05 15.53
CA ALA A 35 3.97 9.89 15.53
C ALA A 35 3.24 8.55 15.59
N LEU A 36 2.06 8.50 16.23
CA LEU A 36 1.19 7.34 16.32
C LEU A 36 0.46 7.14 14.99
N ASP A 37 -0.14 8.21 14.45
CA ASP A 37 -0.88 8.18 13.18
C ASP A 37 0.00 7.73 12.01
N ILE A 38 1.23 8.22 11.90
CA ILE A 38 2.18 7.78 10.86
C ILE A 38 2.44 6.26 10.94
N ARG A 39 2.55 5.72 12.16
CA ARG A 39 2.84 4.30 12.39
C ARG A 39 1.64 3.44 12.02
N ASP A 40 0.44 3.92 12.33
CA ASP A 40 -0.82 3.25 11.99
C ASP A 40 -1.07 3.30 10.48
N LEU A 41 -0.85 4.44 9.82
CA LEU A 41 -0.93 4.57 8.36
C LEU A 41 0.03 3.62 7.65
N ARG A 42 1.27 3.49 8.13
CA ARG A 42 2.22 2.51 7.58
C ARG A 42 1.70 1.09 7.73
N SER A 43 1.16 0.77 8.91
CA SER A 43 0.59 -0.55 9.20
C SER A 43 -0.63 -0.84 8.29
N LEU A 44 -1.50 0.14 8.03
CA LEU A 44 -2.63 0.01 7.11
C LEU A 44 -2.16 -0.19 5.66
N VAL A 45 -1.16 0.55 5.19
CA VAL A 45 -0.59 0.39 3.85
C VAL A 45 0.00 -1.01 3.66
N ASP A 46 0.71 -1.51 4.67
CA ASP A 46 1.27 -2.86 4.62
C ASP A 46 0.16 -3.93 4.64
N CYS A 47 -0.91 -3.73 5.42
CA CYS A 47 -2.12 -4.56 5.35
C CYS A 47 -2.76 -4.55 3.96
N ILE A 48 -2.89 -3.39 3.30
CA ILE A 48 -3.46 -3.29 1.95
C ILE A 48 -2.62 -4.04 0.93
N ARG A 49 -1.29 -3.95 1.01
CA ARG A 49 -0.38 -4.71 0.13
C ARG A 49 -0.57 -6.21 0.31
N LEU A 50 -0.71 -6.67 1.54
CA LEU A 50 -0.95 -8.07 1.86
C LEU A 50 -2.31 -8.54 1.31
N VAL A 51 -3.38 -7.76 1.54
CA VAL A 51 -4.73 -8.05 1.02
C VAL A 51 -4.72 -8.12 -0.51
N ARG A 52 -4.06 -7.18 -1.20
CA ARG A 52 -3.97 -7.17 -2.67
C ARG A 52 -3.33 -8.46 -3.19
N ARG A 53 -2.25 -8.93 -2.54
CA ARG A 53 -1.57 -10.18 -2.95
C ARG A 53 -2.49 -11.38 -2.81
N THR A 54 -3.19 -11.49 -1.69
CA THR A 54 -4.15 -12.58 -1.42
C THR A 54 -5.35 -12.51 -2.37
N ALA A 55 -5.91 -11.32 -2.59
CA ALA A 55 -7.03 -11.11 -3.49
C ALA A 55 -6.67 -11.51 -4.94
N MET A 56 -5.49 -11.09 -5.42
CA MET A 56 -5.01 -11.47 -6.75
C MET A 56 -4.83 -12.99 -6.88
N GLN A 57 -4.26 -13.63 -5.86
CA GLN A 57 -4.09 -15.08 -5.84
C GLN A 57 -5.44 -15.81 -5.88
N THR A 58 -6.43 -15.35 -5.11
CA THR A 58 -7.79 -15.90 -5.14
C THR A 58 -8.47 -15.68 -6.48
N ALA A 59 -8.33 -14.48 -7.08
CA ALA A 59 -8.88 -14.19 -8.39
C ALA A 59 -8.30 -15.11 -9.46
N VAL A 60 -6.97 -15.25 -9.51
CA VAL A 60 -6.29 -16.18 -10.43
C VAL A 60 -6.77 -17.61 -10.20
N ARG A 61 -6.88 -18.05 -8.94
CA ARG A 61 -7.36 -19.40 -8.62
C ARG A 61 -8.80 -19.62 -9.09
N MET A 62 -9.70 -18.67 -8.85
CA MET A 62 -11.09 -18.75 -9.33
C MET A 62 -11.17 -18.77 -10.85
N ILE A 63 -10.37 -17.96 -11.55
CA ILE A 63 -10.30 -17.97 -13.02
C ILE A 63 -9.84 -19.34 -13.50
N THR A 64 -8.73 -19.86 -12.99
CA THR A 64 -8.20 -21.17 -13.39
C THR A 64 -9.20 -22.30 -13.13
N THR A 65 -9.82 -22.31 -11.95
CA THR A 65 -10.85 -23.30 -11.61
C THR A 65 -12.08 -23.17 -12.52
N GLY A 66 -12.52 -21.94 -12.80
CA GLY A 66 -13.64 -21.67 -13.70
C GLY A 66 -13.35 -22.15 -15.13
N VAL A 67 -12.15 -21.87 -15.65
CA VAL A 67 -11.71 -22.36 -16.97
C VAL A 67 -11.67 -23.88 -17.01
N MET A 68 -11.09 -24.53 -16.00
CA MET A 68 -11.03 -26.00 -15.94
C MET A 68 -12.43 -26.61 -15.93
N LEU A 69 -13.35 -26.07 -15.13
CA LEU A 69 -14.75 -26.52 -15.08
C LEU A 69 -15.48 -26.29 -16.41
N ALA A 70 -15.26 -25.14 -17.05
CA ALA A 70 -15.85 -24.84 -18.35
C ALA A 70 -15.36 -25.81 -19.44
N LEU A 71 -14.06 -26.17 -19.43
CA LEU A 71 -13.51 -27.16 -20.36
C LEU A 71 -14.11 -28.55 -20.15
N LEU A 72 -14.20 -29.01 -18.89
CA LEU A 72 -14.81 -30.31 -18.57
C LEU A 72 -16.29 -30.36 -18.98
N ALA A 73 -17.05 -29.30 -18.67
CA ALA A 73 -18.45 -29.20 -19.08
C ALA A 73 -18.60 -29.17 -20.61
N GLY A 74 -17.75 -28.41 -21.31
CA GLY A 74 -17.74 -28.33 -22.76
C GLY A 74 -17.46 -29.68 -23.43
N ILE A 75 -16.47 -30.42 -22.94
CA ILE A 75 -16.16 -31.78 -23.42
C ILE A 75 -17.33 -32.74 -23.16
N ALA A 76 -17.92 -32.71 -21.97
CA ALA A 76 -19.06 -33.56 -21.64
C ALA A 76 -20.27 -33.31 -22.55
N ILE A 77 -20.57 -32.05 -22.85
CA ILE A 77 -21.65 -31.66 -23.78
C ILE A 77 -21.31 -32.12 -25.21
N LYS A 78 -20.08 -31.85 -25.68
CA LYS A 78 -19.60 -32.31 -27.00
C LYS A 78 -19.74 -33.83 -27.13
N LEU A 79 -19.29 -34.60 -26.14
CA LEU A 79 -19.39 -36.07 -26.15
C LEU A 79 -20.83 -36.55 -26.10
N LYS A 80 -21.72 -35.92 -25.32
CA LYS A 80 -23.15 -36.28 -25.30
C LYS A 80 -23.83 -36.02 -26.64
N ILE A 81 -23.49 -34.92 -27.32
CA ILE A 81 -24.02 -34.57 -28.64
C ILE A 81 -23.46 -35.50 -29.73
N PHE A 82 -22.17 -35.82 -29.70
CA PHE A 82 -21.55 -36.70 -30.70
C PHE A 82 -21.80 -38.19 -30.45
N GLY A 83 -22.07 -38.59 -29.20
CA GLY A 83 -22.51 -39.95 -28.84
C GLY A 83 -24.01 -40.19 -28.98
N SER A 84 -24.77 -39.19 -29.43
CA SER A 84 -26.19 -39.29 -29.80
C SER A 84 -26.40 -39.15 -31.31
N GLY A 85 -25.49 -39.70 -32.11
CA GLY A 85 -25.75 -40.12 -33.49
C GLY A 85 -26.19 -41.60 -33.52
N PRO A 86 -26.92 -42.05 -34.56
CA PRO A 86 -27.74 -43.28 -34.57
C PRO A 86 -27.02 -44.56 -34.16
#